data_AF-A0A365PIL6-F1
#
_entry.id   AF-A0A365PIL6-F1
#
_cell.length_a   1.000
_cell.length_b   1.000
_cell.length_c   1.000
_cell.angle_alpha   90.00
_cell.angle_beta   90.00
_cell.angle_gamma   90.00
#
_symmetry.space_group_name_H-M   'P 1'
#
loop_
_entity.id
_entity.type
_entity.pdbx_description
1 polymer ?
#
loop_
_entity_poly.entity_id
_entity_poly.type
_entity_poly.pdbx_seq_one_letter_code
_entity_poly.pdbx_strand_id
1 'polypeptide(L)'
;MKNQYYLFLLFSISIFTHAQELDFIQYSEISSIPQIVLNPKIQTGLQTLLKHDYLKFQSNFDNYLAPYLLKTDEALYYEGRSGSSLDASSAIVFKDGRLFAAIYFSNTKTLKYFSNDASCSEQLHPAIQVFAQQREIQGIEYSTARANTALKYNFSPASKCETYFKKLER
;
A
#
# COMPACT_ATOMS: atom_id res chain seq x y z
N MET A 1 -55.77 -4.75 -32.18
CA MET A 1 -54.52 -5.48 -31.85
C MET A 1 -53.54 -5.35 -33.00
N LYS A 2 -52.41 -4.65 -32.82
CA LYS A 2 -51.16 -4.88 -33.57
C LYS A 2 -50.00 -4.18 -32.87
N ASN A 3 -49.00 -4.98 -32.53
CA ASN A 3 -47.91 -4.71 -31.60
C ASN A 3 -46.94 -3.62 -32.09
N GLN A 4 -46.56 -2.71 -31.19
CA GLN A 4 -45.36 -1.87 -31.34
C GLN A 4 -44.20 -2.56 -30.64
N TYR A 5 -43.20 -2.98 -31.42
CA TYR A 5 -41.94 -3.51 -30.89
C TYR A 5 -40.98 -2.35 -30.65
N TYR A 6 -40.69 -2.04 -29.39
CA TYR A 6 -39.58 -1.16 -29.01
C TYR A 6 -38.30 -1.98 -28.95
N LEU A 7 -37.40 -1.77 -29.90
CA LEU A 7 -36.06 -2.35 -29.92
C LEU A 7 -35.17 -1.52 -28.97
N PHE A 8 -35.00 -1.98 -27.73
CA PHE A 8 -34.05 -1.38 -26.78
C PHE A 8 -32.63 -1.86 -27.14
N LEU A 9 -31.83 -0.98 -27.74
CA LEU A 9 -30.44 -1.23 -28.09
C LEU A 9 -29.58 -0.94 -26.85
N LEU A 10 -29.26 -2.00 -26.08
CA LEU A 10 -28.32 -1.92 -24.95
C LEU A 10 -26.90 -1.75 -25.50
N PHE A 11 -26.46 -0.50 -25.66
CA PHE A 11 -25.06 -0.18 -25.90
C PHE A 11 -24.24 -0.61 -24.68
N SER A 12 -23.56 -1.75 -24.83
CA SER A 12 -22.58 -2.23 -23.86
C SER A 12 -21.32 -1.38 -24.02
N ILE A 13 -21.26 -0.25 -23.30
CA ILE A 13 -20.05 0.57 -23.24
C ILE A 13 -18.99 -0.24 -22.49
N SER A 14 -18.15 -0.94 -23.24
CA SER A 14 -16.93 -1.54 -22.72
C SER A 14 -15.99 -0.39 -22.39
N ILE A 15 -15.99 0.05 -21.14
CA ILE A 15 -14.99 1.00 -20.64
C ILE A 15 -13.68 0.20 -20.55
N PHE A 16 -12.91 0.18 -21.63
CA PHE A 16 -11.53 -0.24 -21.59
C PHE A 16 -10.78 0.80 -20.75
N THR A 17 -10.63 0.55 -19.46
CA THR A 17 -9.65 1.27 -18.64
C THR A 17 -8.27 0.82 -19.13
N HIS A 18 -7.67 1.60 -20.02
CA HIS A 18 -6.24 1.46 -20.29
C HIS A 18 -5.51 1.63 -18.96
N ALA A 19 -4.85 0.57 -18.50
CA ALA A 19 -3.98 0.63 -17.35
C ALA A 19 -2.81 1.55 -17.71
N GLN A 20 -2.89 2.82 -17.31
CA GLN A 20 -1.77 3.74 -17.43
C GLN A 20 -0.64 3.22 -16.54
N GLU A 21 0.54 3.11 -17.13
CA GLU A 21 1.76 2.80 -16.40
C GLU A 21 2.03 3.92 -15.38
N LEU A 22 2.46 3.55 -14.17
CA LEU A 22 2.84 4.57 -13.18
C LEU A 22 4.17 5.18 -13.58
N ASP A 23 4.13 6.44 -14.02
CA ASP A 23 5.32 7.27 -14.06
C ASP A 23 5.62 7.76 -12.64
N PHE A 24 6.68 7.23 -12.01
CA PHE A 24 7.08 7.66 -10.67
C PHE A 24 7.88 8.96 -10.65
N ILE A 25 8.41 9.41 -11.78
CA ILE A 25 9.17 10.67 -11.85
C ILE A 25 8.27 11.85 -11.48
N GLN A 26 6.99 11.82 -11.89
CA GLN A 26 6.02 12.85 -11.51
C GLN A 26 5.73 12.90 -10.00
N TYR A 27 6.11 11.85 -9.25
CA TYR A 27 5.81 11.69 -7.83
C TYR A 27 7.03 11.87 -6.91
N SER A 28 8.18 12.31 -7.44
CA SER A 28 9.41 12.45 -6.63
C SER A 28 9.48 13.73 -5.80
N GLU A 29 8.48 14.61 -5.88
CA GLU A 29 8.44 15.89 -5.18
C GLU A 29 7.45 15.88 -4.02
N ILE A 30 7.72 16.62 -2.94
CA ILE A 30 6.84 16.65 -1.76
C ILE A 30 5.41 17.11 -2.07
N SER A 31 5.26 18.05 -3.01
CA SER A 31 3.96 18.55 -3.48
C SER A 31 3.11 17.47 -4.18
N SER A 32 3.72 16.36 -4.60
CA SER A 32 3.05 15.29 -5.32
C SER A 32 2.39 14.26 -4.40
N ILE A 33 2.69 14.22 -3.09
CA ILE A 33 2.16 13.15 -2.23
C ILE A 33 0.63 13.13 -2.15
N PRO A 34 -0.08 14.27 -2.06
CA PRO A 34 -1.54 14.25 -2.20
C PRO A 34 -2.00 13.56 -3.49
N GLN A 35 -1.26 13.72 -4.59
CA GLN A 35 -1.57 13.07 -5.87
C GLN A 35 -1.20 11.58 -5.90
N ILE A 36 -0.17 11.15 -5.16
CA ILE A 36 0.12 9.72 -4.94
C ILE A 36 -1.08 9.04 -4.27
N VAL A 37 -1.60 9.66 -3.21
CA VAL A 37 -2.75 9.14 -2.43
C VAL A 37 -4.03 9.12 -3.25
N LEU A 38 -4.20 10.08 -4.17
CA LEU A 38 -5.35 10.17 -5.08
C LEU A 38 -5.23 9.28 -6.32
N ASN A 39 -4.06 8.68 -6.59
CA ASN A 39 -3.89 7.78 -7.72
C ASN A 39 -4.75 6.51 -7.49
N PRO A 40 -5.76 6.21 -8.34
CA PRO A 40 -6.72 5.14 -8.08
C PRO A 40 -6.09 3.74 -7.98
N LYS A 41 -5.01 3.48 -8.71
CA LYS A 41 -4.30 2.19 -8.68
C LYS A 41 -3.56 2.01 -7.36
N ILE A 42 -2.85 3.05 -6.91
CA ILE A 42 -2.15 3.04 -5.61
C ILE A 42 -3.16 2.93 -4.47
N GLN A 43 -4.20 3.76 -4.51
CA GLN A 43 -5.26 3.80 -3.50
C GLN A 43 -5.94 2.43 -3.34
N THR A 44 -6.39 1.84 -4.45
CA THR A 44 -7.06 0.53 -4.43
C THR A 44 -6.13 -0.58 -3.92
N GLY A 45 -4.86 -0.54 -4.33
CA GLY A 45 -3.85 -1.49 -3.89
C GLY A 45 -3.60 -1.41 -2.37
N LEU A 46 -3.44 -0.19 -1.84
CA LEU A 46 -3.24 0.04 -0.41
C LEU A 46 -4.50 -0.29 0.41
N GLN A 47 -5.70 0.04 -0.07
CA GLN A 47 -6.95 -0.37 0.59
C GLN A 47 -7.07 -1.89 0.65
N THR A 48 -6.71 -2.59 -0.42
CA THR A 48 -6.72 -4.06 -0.47
C THR A 48 -5.69 -4.66 0.48
N LEU A 49 -4.49 -4.08 0.55
CA LEU A 49 -3.40 -4.55 1.40
C LEU A 49 -3.70 -4.31 2.89
N LEU A 50 -4.09 -3.09 3.24
CA LEU A 50 -4.24 -2.62 4.62
C LEU A 50 -5.62 -2.96 5.22
N LYS A 51 -6.64 -3.16 4.38
CA LYS A 51 -8.01 -3.50 4.81
C LYS A 51 -8.52 -2.50 5.87
N HIS A 52 -8.77 -2.98 7.09
CA HIS A 52 -9.28 -2.16 8.19
C HIS A 52 -8.25 -1.13 8.69
N ASP A 53 -6.95 -1.34 8.46
CA ASP A 53 -5.89 -0.42 8.86
C ASP A 53 -5.73 0.76 7.88
N TYR A 54 -6.40 0.73 6.71
CA TYR A 54 -6.21 1.75 5.67
C TYR A 54 -6.52 3.17 6.17
N LEU A 55 -7.61 3.37 6.90
CA LEU A 55 -7.98 4.69 7.41
C LEU A 55 -6.96 5.21 8.43
N LYS A 56 -6.45 4.33 9.30
CA LYS A 56 -5.39 4.69 10.23
C LYS A 56 -4.11 5.05 9.50
N PHE A 57 -3.72 4.25 8.51
CA PHE A 57 -2.57 4.53 7.65
C PHE A 57 -2.67 5.92 7.02
N GLN A 58 -3.81 6.23 6.38
CA GLN A 58 -4.06 7.50 5.70
C GLN A 58 -4.07 8.69 6.66
N SER A 59 -4.61 8.54 7.87
CA SER A 59 -4.66 9.61 8.88
C SER A 59 -3.30 10.08 9.37
N ASN A 60 -2.23 9.32 9.12
CA ASN A 60 -0.87 9.71 9.49
C ASN A 60 -0.18 10.55 8.40
N PHE A 61 -0.89 11.04 7.39
CA PHE A 61 -0.32 11.86 6.31
C PHE A 61 -0.72 13.34 6.41
N ASP A 62 -0.93 13.85 7.62
CA ASP A 62 -1.12 15.29 7.85
C ASP A 62 0.17 16.08 7.53
N ASN A 63 1.31 15.53 7.96
CA ASN A 63 2.63 16.09 7.69
C ASN A 63 3.42 15.13 6.79
N TYR A 64 3.47 15.47 5.51
CA TYR A 64 4.22 14.72 4.50
C TYR A 64 5.73 14.90 4.65
N LEU A 65 6.48 13.84 4.41
CA LEU A 65 7.92 13.91 4.16
C LEU A 65 8.20 13.65 2.68
N ALA A 66 9.23 14.29 2.13
CA ALA A 66 9.49 14.24 0.69
C ALA A 66 9.58 12.79 0.18
N PRO A 67 8.79 12.44 -0.85
CA PRO A 67 8.86 11.12 -1.47
C PRO A 67 10.17 11.02 -2.25
N TYR A 68 10.65 9.79 -2.47
CA TYR A 68 11.84 9.58 -3.28
C TYR A 68 11.82 8.23 -3.98
N LEU A 69 12.55 8.16 -5.09
CA LEU A 69 12.73 6.94 -5.86
C LEU A 69 13.80 6.07 -5.21
N LEU A 70 13.47 4.81 -4.96
CA LEU A 70 14.42 3.78 -4.57
C LEU A 70 15.22 3.38 -5.81
N LYS A 71 16.48 3.84 -5.88
CA LYS A 71 17.36 3.70 -7.05
C LYS A 71 17.52 2.26 -7.53
N THR A 72 17.42 1.29 -6.63
CA THR A 72 17.64 -0.14 -6.88
C THR A 72 16.40 -0.88 -7.37
N ASP A 73 15.20 -0.29 -7.21
CA ASP A 73 13.97 -1.08 -7.13
C ASP A 73 12.83 -0.56 -8.02
N GLU A 74 13.09 0.48 -8.84
CA GLU A 74 12.05 1.20 -9.60
C GLU A 74 10.78 1.42 -8.77
N ALA A 75 10.96 1.90 -7.54
CA ALA A 75 9.90 2.01 -6.56
C ALA A 75 9.86 3.41 -5.95
N LEU A 76 8.66 3.87 -5.66
CA LEU A 76 8.39 5.13 -5.00
C LEU A 76 8.22 4.89 -3.50
N TYR A 77 9.07 5.52 -2.69
CA TYR A 77 8.92 5.57 -1.24
C TYR A 77 8.26 6.89 -0.82
N TYR A 78 7.34 6.85 0.13
CA TYR A 78 6.84 8.04 0.81
C TYR A 78 6.43 7.73 2.25
N GLU A 79 6.49 8.73 3.11
CA GLU A 79 6.09 8.61 4.51
C GLU A 79 5.38 9.88 5.03
N GLY A 80 4.64 9.72 6.11
CA GLY A 80 3.89 10.79 6.75
C GLY A 80 3.86 10.62 8.26
N ARG A 81 3.63 11.75 8.94
CA ARG A 81 3.38 11.81 10.38
C ARG A 81 2.00 12.38 10.68
N SER A 82 1.35 11.82 11.69
CA SER A 82 0.12 12.38 12.24
C SER A 82 0.36 13.80 12.76
N GLY A 83 -0.61 14.69 12.58
CA GLY A 83 -0.59 16.04 13.16
C GLY A 83 -1.04 16.07 14.62
N SER A 84 -1.61 14.98 15.13
CA SER A 84 -2.22 14.90 16.47
C SER A 84 -1.57 13.88 17.39
N SER A 85 -0.61 13.09 16.90
CA SER A 85 0.09 12.05 17.66
C SER A 85 1.50 11.81 17.12
N LEU A 86 2.28 10.97 17.79
CA LEU A 86 3.59 10.51 17.30
C LEU A 86 3.48 9.30 16.35
N ASP A 87 2.27 8.96 15.91
CA ASP A 87 2.04 7.90 14.95
C ASP A 87 2.52 8.33 13.56
N ALA A 88 2.95 7.34 12.77
CA ALA A 88 3.48 7.58 11.44
C ALA A 88 3.17 6.42 10.50
N SER A 89 3.19 6.70 9.21
CA SER A 89 3.00 5.70 8.15
C SER A 89 4.05 5.84 7.07
N SER A 90 4.39 4.74 6.42
CA SER A 90 5.22 4.74 5.22
C SER A 90 4.75 3.71 4.21
N ALA A 91 4.99 3.96 2.93
CA ALA A 91 4.68 3.04 1.86
C ALA A 91 5.74 3.04 0.75
N ILE A 92 5.84 1.90 0.09
CA ILE A 92 6.67 1.66 -1.08
C ILE A 92 5.75 1.10 -2.16
N VAL A 93 5.78 1.74 -3.33
CA VAL A 93 5.02 1.33 -4.50
C VAL A 93 5.98 0.95 -5.60
N PHE A 94 5.96 -0.31 -6.01
CA PHE A 94 6.72 -0.79 -7.17
C PHE A 94 5.88 -0.66 -8.44
N LYS A 95 6.54 -0.46 -9.60
CA LYS A 95 5.83 -0.41 -10.89
C LYS A 95 5.06 -1.69 -11.21
N ASP A 96 5.63 -2.83 -10.80
CA ASP A 96 5.05 -4.16 -10.95
C ASP A 96 3.81 -4.41 -10.05
N GLY A 97 3.47 -3.46 -9.18
CA GLY A 97 2.32 -3.54 -8.29
C GLY A 97 2.62 -4.16 -6.92
N ARG A 98 3.87 -4.54 -6.63
CA ARG A 98 4.28 -4.85 -5.26
C ARG A 98 4.14 -3.62 -4.37
N LEU A 99 3.63 -3.84 -3.18
CA LEU A 99 3.35 -2.83 -2.18
C LEU A 99 3.93 -3.29 -0.85
N PHE A 100 4.61 -2.37 -0.19
CA PHE A 100 4.99 -2.49 1.20
C PHE A 100 4.45 -1.29 1.94
N ALA A 101 3.93 -1.49 3.14
CA ALA A 101 3.46 -0.41 3.99
C ALA A 101 3.79 -0.68 5.44
N ALA A 102 3.92 0.38 6.23
CA ALA A 102 4.07 0.29 7.67
C ALA A 102 3.24 1.36 8.37
N ILE A 103 2.72 0.99 9.55
CA ILE A 103 2.08 1.90 10.50
C ILE A 103 2.82 1.77 11.82
N TYR A 104 3.33 2.88 12.34
CA TYR A 104 3.87 2.96 13.69
C TYR A 104 2.81 3.50 14.64
N PHE A 105 2.54 2.73 15.69
CA PHE A 105 1.67 3.08 16.80
C PHE A 105 2.51 3.49 18.01
N SER A 106 2.60 4.79 18.26
CA SER A 106 3.45 5.37 19.29
C SER A 106 3.05 4.97 20.71
N ASN A 107 1.75 4.75 20.95
CA ASN A 107 1.22 4.34 22.25
C ASN A 107 1.69 2.95 22.69
N THR A 108 1.74 2.01 21.75
CA THR A 108 2.14 0.61 21.99
C THR A 108 3.58 0.35 21.58
N LYS A 109 4.23 1.32 20.93
CA LYS A 109 5.57 1.19 20.34
C LYS A 109 5.63 0.01 19.36
N THR A 110 4.54 -0.22 18.63
CA THR A 110 4.41 -1.34 17.69
C THR A 110 4.50 -0.82 16.25
N LEU A 111 5.27 -1.52 15.42
CA LEU A 111 5.28 -1.34 13.98
C LEU A 111 4.44 -2.44 13.33
N LYS A 112 3.32 -2.10 12.71
CA LYS A 112 2.56 -3.05 11.88
C LYS A 112 3.05 -2.94 10.44
N TYR A 113 3.53 -4.05 9.89
CA TYR A 113 4.15 -4.14 8.58
C TYR A 113 3.27 -4.96 7.64
N PHE A 114 3.09 -4.46 6.42
CA PHE A 114 2.22 -5.04 5.41
C PHE A 114 2.97 -5.24 4.11
N SER A 115 2.72 -6.36 3.45
CA SER A 115 3.19 -6.60 2.10
C SER A 115 2.24 -7.51 1.31
N ASN A 116 2.14 -7.25 0.02
CA ASN A 116 1.56 -8.18 -0.95
C ASN A 116 2.63 -9.01 -1.70
N ASP A 117 3.90 -8.88 -1.31
CA ASP A 117 4.99 -9.66 -1.88
C ASP A 117 4.88 -11.13 -1.47
N ALA A 118 5.10 -12.03 -2.42
CA ALA A 118 4.88 -13.45 -2.26
C ALA A 118 6.00 -14.18 -1.48
N SER A 119 7.06 -13.46 -1.10
CA SER A 119 8.27 -14.04 -0.49
C SER A 119 8.07 -14.59 0.93
N CYS A 120 6.93 -14.33 1.58
CA CYS A 120 6.70 -14.57 3.02
C CYS A 120 7.87 -14.09 3.91
N SER A 121 8.64 -13.10 3.46
CA SER A 121 9.84 -12.66 4.17
C SER A 121 9.46 -12.02 5.50
N GLU A 122 10.12 -12.48 6.57
CA GLU A 122 10.05 -11.86 7.89
C GLU A 122 10.96 -10.62 8.01
N GLN A 123 11.67 -10.31 6.94
CA GLN A 123 12.55 -9.15 6.89
C GLN A 123 11.81 -7.93 6.36
N LEU A 124 11.82 -6.85 7.14
CA LEU A 124 11.36 -5.55 6.67
C LEU A 124 12.15 -5.15 5.42
N HIS A 125 11.46 -4.61 4.42
CA HIS A 125 12.10 -3.94 3.29
C HIS A 125 13.13 -2.90 3.80
N PRO A 126 14.33 -2.77 3.20
CA PRO A 126 15.38 -1.87 3.69
C PRO A 126 14.93 -0.43 3.99
N ALA A 127 14.14 0.19 3.10
CA ALA A 127 13.59 1.52 3.36
C ALA A 127 12.62 1.56 4.57
N ILE A 128 11.86 0.50 4.83
CA ILE A 128 11.01 0.37 6.03
C ILE A 128 11.88 0.11 7.29
N GLN A 129 13.04 -0.53 7.16
CA GLN A 129 14.00 -0.64 8.27
C GLN A 129 14.50 0.75 8.69
N VAL A 130 14.83 1.62 7.73
CA VAL A 130 15.23 3.00 8.01
C VAL A 130 14.10 3.77 8.68
N PHE A 131 12.86 3.64 8.19
CA PHE A 131 11.67 4.17 8.86
C PHE A 131 11.54 3.67 10.30
N ALA A 132 11.76 2.38 10.52
CA ALA A 132 11.67 1.75 11.83
C ALA A 132 12.75 2.27 12.80
N GLN A 133 13.99 2.45 12.34
CA GLN A 133 15.13 2.91 13.15
C GLN A 133 14.97 4.32 13.71
N GLN A 134 14.15 5.16 13.08
CA GLN A 134 13.85 6.51 13.56
C GLN A 134 12.93 6.52 14.79
N ARG A 135 12.46 5.35 15.26
CA ARG A 135 11.38 5.20 16.23
C ARG A 135 11.75 4.20 17.32
N GLU A 136 11.19 4.38 18.51
CA GLU A 136 11.35 3.42 19.61
C GLU A 136 10.38 2.25 19.45
N ILE A 137 10.80 1.19 18.76
CA ILE A 137 9.96 0.01 18.51
C ILE A 137 10.19 -1.07 19.58
N GLN A 138 9.11 -1.65 20.09
CA GLN A 138 9.11 -2.78 21.03
C GLN A 138 8.54 -4.08 20.43
N GLY A 139 7.81 -3.98 19.32
CA GLY A 139 7.28 -5.14 18.61
C GLY A 139 6.95 -4.84 17.17
N ILE A 140 7.02 -5.88 16.32
CA ILE A 140 6.65 -5.82 14.91
C ILE A 140 5.54 -6.83 14.66
N GLU A 141 4.43 -6.36 14.10
CA GLU A 141 3.33 -7.19 13.65
C GLU A 141 3.40 -7.36 12.14
N TYR A 142 3.50 -8.59 11.66
CA TYR A 142 3.59 -8.89 10.23
C TYR A 142 2.22 -9.27 9.68
N SER A 143 1.65 -8.38 8.89
CA SER A 143 0.41 -8.56 8.15
C SER A 143 0.73 -8.86 6.68
N THR A 144 1.21 -10.06 6.40
CA THR A 144 1.32 -10.54 5.02
C THR A 144 -0.06 -10.82 4.46
N ALA A 145 -0.34 -10.37 3.25
CA ALA A 145 -1.61 -10.68 2.59
C ALA A 145 -1.74 -12.21 2.41
N ARG A 146 -2.59 -12.87 3.22
CA ARG A 146 -3.14 -14.19 2.87
C ARG A 146 -3.66 -14.09 1.44
N ALA A 147 -3.25 -15.03 0.58
CA ALA A 147 -3.57 -15.14 -0.84
C ALA A 147 -4.94 -14.50 -1.19
N ASN A 148 -4.90 -13.23 -1.59
CA ASN A 148 -6.10 -12.53 -2.02
C ASN A 148 -6.22 -12.75 -3.51
N THR A 149 -7.10 -13.67 -3.91
CA THR A 149 -7.35 -14.04 -5.32
C THR A 149 -7.84 -12.88 -6.20
N ALA A 150 -8.14 -11.72 -5.60
CA ALA A 150 -8.50 -10.48 -6.30
C ALA A 150 -7.27 -9.70 -6.84
N LEU A 151 -6.08 -9.92 -6.27
CA LEU A 151 -4.83 -9.45 -6.86
C LEU A 151 -4.38 -10.56 -7.82
N LYS A 152 -4.51 -10.37 -9.14
CA LYS A 152 -3.98 -11.32 -10.13
C LYS A 152 -2.57 -10.87 -10.53
N TYR A 153 -1.56 -11.26 -9.77
CA TYR A 153 -0.16 -11.08 -10.18
C TYR A 153 0.64 -12.33 -9.84
N ASN A 154 1.11 -13.03 -10.88
CA ASN A 154 2.03 -14.18 -10.88
C ASN A 154 2.07 -15.00 -9.58
N PHE A 155 0.90 -15.47 -9.14
CA PHE A 155 0.81 -16.39 -8.01
C PHE A 155 1.25 -17.77 -8.48
N SER A 156 2.37 -18.27 -7.95
CA SER A 156 2.47 -19.70 -7.68
C SER A 156 1.46 -20.09 -6.59
N PRO A 157 0.96 -21.34 -6.55
CA PRO A 157 -0.19 -21.68 -5.74
C PRO A 157 0.11 -21.51 -4.24
N ALA A 158 -0.76 -20.77 -3.55
CA ALA A 158 -0.88 -20.67 -2.09
C ALA A 158 0.41 -20.32 -1.31
N SER A 159 0.78 -19.04 -1.23
CA SER A 159 1.69 -18.57 -0.19
C SER A 159 0.97 -18.66 1.19
N LYS A 160 1.41 -19.60 2.02
CA LYS A 160 0.91 -19.84 3.40
C LYS A 160 1.51 -18.84 4.39
N CYS A 161 1.52 -17.54 4.08
CA CYS A 161 2.01 -16.56 5.05
C CYS A 161 0.90 -16.30 6.09
N GLU A 162 1.08 -16.78 7.32
CA GLU A 162 0.18 -16.48 8.45
C GLU A 162 0.54 -15.13 9.07
N THR A 163 -0.45 -14.41 9.63
CA THR A 163 -0.19 -13.21 10.42
C THR A 163 0.50 -13.62 11.72
N TYR A 164 1.68 -13.06 12.01
CA TYR A 164 2.40 -13.35 13.24
C TYR A 164 3.01 -12.09 13.86
N PHE A 165 3.23 -12.14 15.17
CA PHE A 165 3.75 -11.02 15.96
C PHE A 165 5.14 -11.38 16.51
N LYS A 166 6.13 -10.50 16.30
CA LYS A 166 7.48 -10.65 16.83
C LYS A 166 7.76 -9.56 17.86
N LYS A 167 7.99 -9.97 19.10
CA LYS A 167 8.49 -9.08 20.15
C LYS A 167 10.00 -8.89 19.96
N LEU A 168 10.48 -7.65 20.03
CA LEU A 168 11.92 -7.39 20.01
C LEU A 168 12.45 -7.54 21.43
N GLU A 169 13.38 -8.47 21.63
CA GLU A 169 14.15 -8.57 22.88
C GLU A 169 15.11 -7.37 22.94
N ARG A 170 15.16 -6.71 24.10
CA ARG A 170 16.01 -5.52 24.35
C ARG A 170 17.41 -5.94 24.74
#